data_AF-A0A9D9LKZ8-F1
#
_entry.id   AF-A0A9D9LKZ8-F1
#
_cell.length_a   1.000
_cell.length_b   1.000
_cell.length_c   1.000
_cell.angle_alpha   90.00
_cell.angle_beta   90.00
_cell.angle_gamma   90.00
#
_symmetry.space_group_name_H-M   'P 1'
#
loop_
_entity.id
_entity.type
_entity.pdbx_description
1 polymer ?
#
loop_
_entity_poly.entity_id
_entity_poly.type
_entity_poly.pdbx_seq_one_letter_code
_entity_poly.pdbx_strand_id
1 'polypeptide(L)'
;MKRTELDKKWAALSAKVYEMGGDGDDFVAAMKELYTLYDDRQVTWLAGLFEPDIGGFYYSNSARDNEQFLPDIESTIQATGFLLSSGMISSYDELPAWMKQKIINFTCSLQDPEDGYIYHPQWGKNIPDYRRGRDMTWANALQGYLGFKLPYPTALDRLKEVAKATEAGEKKESNMPEHLRSKEAFIEYLDKLDFVGNAYVAGSYMASQGIQIVAAGLAPTAIEYLNKFQDPKTGIWGKDKGYMAINGALKISDFYTKAGAEIQNADKICEVAMECISSDEDAGTVCFQYNVWFTIYNMFDNLRKFGGEDGEKKVQAILRKLIKLAPEGIRATRMKVAQFKKADGPFSYLKDRTAHYSQDVPVAIPYTNEGDVNASVICTTGTVSWLHHALDLTKYQVPIFTDEDYELFKSTLKAPKK
;
A
#
# COMPACT_ATOMS: atom_id res chain seq x y z
N MET A 1 4.47 22.53 9.41
CA MET A 1 3.39 23.52 9.45
C MET A 1 3.40 24.19 10.82
N LYS A 2 3.24 25.53 10.91
CA LYS A 2 3.10 26.22 12.20
C LYS A 2 1.80 25.79 12.91
N ARG A 3 1.81 25.75 14.25
CA ARG A 3 0.65 25.36 15.08
C ARG A 3 -0.66 26.10 14.72
N THR A 4 -0.57 27.39 14.42
CA THR A 4 -1.74 28.21 14.01
C THR A 4 -2.38 27.75 12.69
N GLU A 5 -1.60 27.18 11.78
CA GLU A 5 -2.12 26.62 10.52
C GLU A 5 -2.75 25.24 10.75
N LEU A 6 -2.24 24.48 11.72
CA LEU A 6 -2.82 23.19 12.12
C LEU A 6 -4.23 23.37 12.70
N ASP A 7 -4.42 24.37 13.58
CA ASP A 7 -5.73 24.66 14.18
C ASP A 7 -6.78 25.05 13.11
N LYS A 8 -6.37 25.81 12.09
CA LYS A 8 -7.25 26.13 10.95
C LYS A 8 -7.65 24.89 10.16
N LYS A 9 -6.73 23.94 9.95
CA LYS A 9 -7.05 22.68 9.26
C LYS A 9 -8.02 21.83 10.06
N TRP A 10 -7.85 21.73 11.39
CA TRP A 10 -8.82 21.04 12.25
C TRP A 10 -10.22 21.68 12.20
N ALA A 11 -10.30 23.01 12.24
CA ALA A 11 -11.57 23.72 12.13
C ALA A 11 -12.24 23.49 10.76
N ALA A 12 -11.47 23.53 9.67
CA ALA A 12 -11.97 23.24 8.33
C ALA A 12 -12.49 21.81 8.19
N LEU A 13 -11.79 20.84 8.79
CA LEU A 13 -12.21 19.44 8.83
C LEU A 13 -13.53 19.26 9.61
N SER A 14 -13.64 19.82 10.82
CA SER A 14 -14.89 19.79 11.62
C SER A 14 -16.07 20.39 10.84
N ALA A 15 -15.87 21.59 10.26
CA ALA A 15 -16.91 22.24 9.46
C ALA A 15 -17.37 21.39 8.27
N LYS A 16 -16.43 20.70 7.58
CA LYS A 16 -16.80 19.83 6.46
C LYS A 16 -17.60 18.61 6.92
N VAL A 17 -17.26 18.02 8.05
CA VAL A 17 -18.01 16.87 8.60
C VAL A 17 -19.43 17.28 8.98
N TYR A 18 -19.64 18.47 9.54
CA TYR A 18 -20.98 19.01 9.78
C TYR A 18 -21.78 19.19 8.48
N GLU A 19 -21.16 19.72 7.42
CA GLU A 19 -21.78 19.84 6.09
C GLU A 19 -22.24 18.47 5.54
N MET A 20 -21.48 17.41 5.82
CA MET A 20 -21.77 16.03 5.40
C MET A 20 -22.78 15.31 6.31
N GLY A 21 -23.27 15.99 7.36
CA GLY A 21 -24.29 15.48 8.27
C GLY A 21 -23.75 14.58 9.40
N GLY A 22 -22.46 14.69 9.72
CA GLY A 22 -21.84 14.08 10.91
C GLY A 22 -21.67 15.08 12.05
N ASP A 23 -21.11 14.60 13.18
CA ASP A 23 -20.66 15.46 14.28
C ASP A 23 -19.19 15.82 14.08
N GLY A 24 -18.94 17.05 13.60
CA GLY A 24 -17.59 17.52 13.28
C GLY A 24 -16.65 17.58 14.48
N ASP A 25 -17.17 17.94 15.66
CA ASP A 25 -16.36 18.05 16.86
C ASP A 25 -15.96 16.67 17.41
N ASP A 26 -16.90 15.72 17.45
CA ASP A 26 -16.59 14.34 17.85
C ASP A 26 -15.64 13.66 16.86
N PHE A 27 -15.81 13.91 15.56
CA PHE A 27 -14.88 13.43 14.54
C PHE A 27 -13.46 13.96 14.75
N VAL A 28 -13.30 15.27 14.94
CA VAL A 28 -11.99 15.88 15.20
C VAL A 28 -11.38 15.37 16.50
N ALA A 29 -12.18 15.17 17.55
CA ALA A 29 -11.72 14.57 18.79
C ALA A 29 -11.18 13.15 18.56
N ALA A 30 -11.92 12.29 17.87
CA ALA A 30 -11.49 10.93 17.53
C ALA A 30 -10.19 10.92 16.68
N MET A 31 -10.08 11.81 15.70
CA MET A 31 -8.85 11.95 14.90
C MET A 31 -7.65 12.39 15.73
N LYS A 32 -7.82 13.35 16.64
CA LYS A 32 -6.76 13.76 17.57
C LYS A 32 -6.36 12.64 18.51
N GLU A 33 -7.31 11.84 19.00
CA GLU A 33 -7.03 10.63 19.77
C GLU A 33 -6.19 9.65 18.94
N LEU A 34 -6.54 9.38 17.69
CA LEU A 34 -5.73 8.52 16.80
C LEU A 34 -4.31 9.06 16.64
N TYR A 35 -4.16 10.38 16.49
CA TYR A 35 -2.86 11.02 16.28
C TYR A 35 -1.92 10.90 17.48
N THR A 36 -2.45 10.63 18.69
CA THR A 36 -1.62 10.36 19.89
C THR A 36 -0.73 9.12 19.75
N LEU A 37 -0.96 8.25 18.75
CA LEU A 37 -0.11 7.10 18.49
C LEU A 37 1.20 7.45 17.76
N TYR A 38 1.32 8.68 17.26
CA TYR A 38 2.46 9.14 16.46
C TYR A 38 3.27 10.16 17.26
N ASP A 39 4.59 10.02 17.23
CA ASP A 39 5.52 10.82 18.04
C ASP A 39 6.90 10.94 17.38
N ASP A 40 7.74 11.80 17.96
CA ASP A 40 9.10 12.11 17.54
C ASP A 40 10.05 10.90 17.50
N ARG A 41 9.76 9.85 18.29
CA ARG A 41 10.49 8.59 18.26
C ARG A 41 10.37 7.91 16.89
N GLN A 42 9.21 7.97 16.24
CA GLN A 42 9.04 7.43 14.88
C GLN A 42 9.90 8.16 13.86
N VAL A 43 9.99 9.48 13.99
CA VAL A 43 10.79 10.34 13.13
C VAL A 43 12.28 10.02 13.27
N THR A 44 12.76 9.98 14.51
CA THR A 44 14.16 9.67 14.83
C THR A 44 14.53 8.25 14.38
N TRP A 45 13.63 7.30 14.64
CA TRP A 45 13.78 5.91 14.20
C TRP A 45 13.90 5.81 12.67
N LEU A 46 12.99 6.43 11.92
CA LEU A 46 13.00 6.38 10.45
C LEU A 46 14.28 6.98 9.87
N ALA A 47 14.71 8.14 10.39
CA ALA A 47 15.97 8.76 9.99
C ALA A 47 17.17 7.82 10.25
N GLY A 48 17.14 7.09 11.37
CA GLY A 48 18.16 6.12 11.75
C GLY A 48 18.21 4.85 10.89
N LEU A 49 17.24 4.62 10.01
CA LEU A 49 17.23 3.49 9.06
C LEU A 49 17.77 3.84 7.68
N PHE A 50 18.00 5.12 7.38
CA PHE A 50 18.59 5.52 6.11
C PHE A 50 20.10 5.23 6.10
N GLU A 51 20.56 4.49 5.10
CA GLU A 51 21.98 4.18 4.91
C GLU A 51 22.60 5.15 3.89
N PRO A 52 23.36 6.18 4.33
CA PRO A 52 23.81 7.26 3.46
C PRO A 52 24.80 6.84 2.37
N ASP A 53 25.59 5.78 2.61
CA ASP A 53 26.59 5.36 1.64
C ASP A 53 25.94 4.59 0.48
N ILE A 54 24.96 3.75 0.78
CA ILE A 54 24.20 2.95 -0.20
C ILE A 54 23.07 3.77 -0.84
N GLY A 55 22.30 4.51 -0.03
CA GLY A 55 21.17 5.33 -0.47
C GLY A 55 19.78 4.71 -0.31
N GLY A 56 19.66 3.61 0.43
CA GLY A 56 18.38 2.97 0.73
C GLY A 56 18.01 3.04 2.21
N PHE A 57 16.79 2.61 2.53
CA PHE A 57 16.37 2.39 3.91
C PHE A 57 16.42 0.90 4.27
N TYR A 58 16.89 0.61 5.48
CA TYR A 58 16.71 -0.69 6.11
C TYR A 58 15.25 -0.91 6.53
N TYR A 59 14.86 -2.17 6.65
CA TYR A 59 13.49 -2.56 7.01
C TYR A 59 13.16 -2.33 8.51
N SER A 60 14.11 -2.56 9.40
CA SER A 60 13.99 -2.40 10.87
C SER A 60 15.36 -2.14 11.50
N ASN A 61 15.44 -1.91 12.82
CA ASN A 61 16.74 -1.73 13.51
C ASN A 61 17.58 -3.01 13.42
N SER A 62 16.98 -4.19 13.62
CA SER A 62 17.73 -5.44 13.49
C SER A 62 18.23 -5.69 12.07
N ALA A 63 17.50 -5.22 11.04
CA ALA A 63 18.01 -5.26 9.67
C ALA A 63 19.24 -4.35 9.51
N ARG A 64 19.22 -3.13 10.07
CA ARG A 64 20.37 -2.22 10.04
C ARG A 64 21.59 -2.77 10.77
N ASP A 65 21.36 -3.38 11.93
CA ASP A 65 22.42 -3.73 12.88
C ASP A 65 23.02 -5.13 12.62
N ASN A 66 22.65 -5.81 11.52
CA ASN A 66 23.15 -7.14 11.17
C ASN A 66 23.59 -7.22 9.70
N GLU A 67 24.83 -7.65 9.47
CA GLU A 67 25.49 -7.66 8.15
C GLU A 67 24.80 -8.50 7.07
N GLN A 68 23.96 -9.46 7.47
CA GLN A 68 23.21 -10.30 6.53
C GLN A 68 22.06 -9.57 5.82
N PHE A 69 21.71 -8.36 6.29
CA PHE A 69 20.67 -7.54 5.71
C PHE A 69 21.26 -6.27 5.11
N LEU A 70 20.65 -5.83 4.01
CA LEU A 70 20.96 -4.61 3.28
C LEU A 70 19.67 -3.78 3.11
N PRO A 71 19.79 -2.48 2.84
CA PRO A 71 18.65 -1.68 2.42
C PRO A 71 17.95 -2.30 1.21
N ASP A 72 16.62 -2.16 1.17
CA ASP A 72 15.81 -2.72 0.10
C ASP A 72 14.87 -1.67 -0.51
N ILE A 73 14.30 -2.01 -1.67
CA ILE A 73 13.53 -1.07 -2.48
C ILE A 73 12.14 -0.81 -1.89
N GLU A 74 11.55 -1.82 -1.22
CA GLU A 74 10.24 -1.73 -0.55
C GLU A 74 10.36 -0.84 0.69
N SER A 75 11.40 -1.01 1.50
CA SER A 75 11.65 -0.12 2.64
C SER A 75 11.94 1.31 2.18
N THR A 76 12.70 1.48 1.10
CA THR A 76 13.08 2.81 0.59
C THR A 76 11.87 3.61 0.08
N ILE A 77 11.08 3.03 -0.82
CA ILE A 77 9.87 3.68 -1.32
C ILE A 77 8.85 3.96 -0.20
N GLN A 78 8.69 3.04 0.75
CA GLN A 78 7.74 3.23 1.84
C GLN A 78 8.22 4.32 2.80
N ALA A 79 9.49 4.34 3.18
CA ALA A 79 10.07 5.41 3.98
C ALA A 79 9.94 6.78 3.30
N THR A 80 10.23 6.89 1.99
CA THR A 80 10.04 8.15 1.26
C THR A 80 8.57 8.54 1.14
N GLY A 81 7.68 7.56 0.91
CA GLY A 81 6.24 7.74 0.90
C GLY A 81 5.74 8.26 2.25
N PHE A 82 6.20 7.67 3.36
CA PHE A 82 5.90 8.10 4.72
C PHE A 82 6.18 9.59 4.91
N LEU A 83 7.34 10.08 4.48
CA LEU A 83 7.69 11.50 4.62
C LEU A 83 6.64 12.39 3.93
N LEU A 84 6.22 12.03 2.73
CA LEU A 84 5.22 12.78 1.97
C LEU A 84 3.82 12.67 2.58
N SER A 85 3.32 11.46 2.76
CA SER A 85 1.92 11.22 3.14
C SER A 85 1.63 11.46 4.63
N SER A 86 2.67 11.59 5.46
CA SER A 86 2.53 12.05 6.84
C SER A 86 2.55 13.59 6.98
N GLY A 87 2.91 14.29 5.89
CA GLY A 87 3.03 15.74 5.83
C GLY A 87 4.35 16.31 6.36
N MET A 88 5.38 15.47 6.53
CA MET A 88 6.75 15.95 6.85
C MET A 88 7.37 16.71 5.67
N ILE A 89 7.07 16.28 4.45
CA ILE A 89 7.38 17.02 3.22
C ILE A 89 6.11 17.23 2.42
N SER A 90 6.03 18.32 1.67
CA SER A 90 4.90 18.56 0.75
C SER A 90 5.17 18.06 -0.67
N SER A 91 6.44 17.84 -1.00
CA SER A 91 6.90 17.29 -2.27
C SER A 91 8.25 16.59 -2.12
N TYR A 92 8.58 15.68 -3.04
CA TYR A 92 9.89 15.02 -3.06
C TYR A 92 11.07 15.95 -3.37
N ASP A 93 10.80 17.20 -3.79
CA ASP A 93 11.84 18.21 -4.00
C ASP A 93 12.37 18.82 -2.70
N GLU A 94 11.65 18.63 -1.59
CA GLU A 94 12.12 19.06 -0.26
C GLU A 94 13.16 18.10 0.34
N LEU A 95 13.26 16.86 -0.17
CA LEU A 95 14.30 15.92 0.25
C LEU A 95 15.69 16.54 0.06
N PRO A 96 16.64 16.31 0.99
CA PRO A 96 18.02 16.75 0.79
C PRO A 96 18.57 16.24 -0.55
N ALA A 97 19.15 17.14 -1.36
CA ALA A 97 19.58 16.81 -2.72
C ALA A 97 20.54 15.60 -2.78
N TRP A 98 21.44 15.50 -1.81
CA TRP A 98 22.37 14.37 -1.69
C TRP A 98 21.63 13.04 -1.41
N MET A 99 20.59 13.07 -0.58
CA MET A 99 19.77 11.90 -0.24
C MET A 99 18.95 11.46 -1.45
N LYS A 100 18.32 12.41 -2.17
CA LYS A 100 17.61 12.16 -3.43
C LYS A 100 18.50 11.47 -4.46
N GLN A 101 19.73 11.98 -4.66
CA GLN A 101 20.67 11.38 -5.60
C GLN A 101 21.11 9.97 -5.18
N LYS A 102 21.31 9.74 -3.88
CA LYS A 102 21.66 8.42 -3.34
C LYS A 102 20.55 7.39 -3.56
N ILE A 103 19.29 7.75 -3.33
CA ILE A 103 18.13 6.88 -3.60
C ILE A 103 18.02 6.53 -5.09
N ILE A 104 18.25 7.52 -5.98
CA ILE A 104 18.25 7.29 -7.44
C ILE A 104 19.34 6.29 -7.81
N ASN A 105 20.58 6.51 -7.35
CA ASN A 105 21.72 5.64 -7.66
C ASN A 105 21.49 4.21 -7.13
N PHE A 106 21.02 4.10 -5.88
CA PHE A 106 20.63 2.83 -5.27
C PHE A 106 19.61 2.09 -6.16
N THR A 107 18.49 2.74 -6.50
CA THR A 107 17.42 2.12 -7.29
C THR A 107 17.91 1.66 -8.66
N CYS A 108 18.67 2.51 -9.38
CA CYS A 108 19.23 2.16 -10.68
C CYS A 108 20.22 0.99 -10.59
N SER A 109 20.98 0.87 -9.51
CA SER A 109 21.97 -0.20 -9.32
C SER A 109 21.35 -1.58 -9.10
N LEU A 110 20.08 -1.65 -8.68
CA LEU A 110 19.37 -2.91 -8.46
C LEU A 110 18.80 -3.51 -9.75
N GLN A 111 18.77 -2.75 -10.85
CA GLN A 111 18.17 -3.22 -12.09
C GLN A 111 19.13 -4.14 -12.84
N ASP A 112 18.65 -5.34 -13.16
CA ASP A 112 19.40 -6.30 -13.95
C ASP A 112 19.32 -5.98 -15.45
N PRO A 113 20.45 -5.90 -16.17
CA PRO A 113 20.47 -5.59 -17.60
C PRO A 113 19.87 -6.69 -18.47
N GLU A 114 19.87 -7.96 -18.03
CA GLU A 114 19.45 -9.09 -18.86
C GLU A 114 17.93 -9.18 -18.95
N ASP A 115 17.21 -8.98 -17.85
CA ASP A 115 15.75 -9.13 -17.79
C ASP A 115 14.99 -7.85 -17.43
N GLY A 116 15.69 -6.81 -16.94
CA GLY A 116 15.11 -5.51 -16.61
C GLY A 116 14.35 -5.46 -15.28
N TYR A 117 14.38 -6.53 -14.48
CA TYR A 117 13.80 -6.58 -13.13
C TYR A 117 14.75 -5.99 -12.08
N ILE A 118 14.22 -5.81 -10.87
CA ILE A 118 14.93 -5.30 -9.70
C ILE A 118 15.31 -6.48 -8.81
N TYR A 119 16.59 -6.59 -8.46
CA TYR A 119 17.10 -7.62 -7.55
C TYR A 119 18.03 -7.02 -6.50
N HIS A 120 17.92 -7.50 -5.27
CA HIS A 120 18.76 -7.07 -4.16
C HIS A 120 20.00 -7.95 -4.06
N PRO A 121 21.19 -7.39 -3.77
CA PRO A 121 22.43 -8.18 -3.67
C PRO A 121 22.33 -9.36 -2.70
N GLN A 122 21.58 -9.20 -1.60
CA GLN A 122 21.39 -10.22 -0.56
C GLN A 122 20.52 -11.42 -0.99
N TRP A 123 19.71 -11.30 -2.04
CA TRP A 123 18.81 -12.37 -2.50
C TRP A 123 19.10 -12.83 -3.93
N GLY A 124 19.70 -11.96 -4.75
CA GLY A 124 19.93 -12.20 -6.17
C GLY A 124 18.61 -12.45 -6.93
N LYS A 125 18.66 -13.30 -7.97
CA LYS A 125 17.48 -13.69 -8.75
C LYS A 125 16.61 -14.75 -8.07
N ASN A 126 17.02 -15.28 -6.92
CA ASN A 126 16.31 -16.34 -6.20
C ASN A 126 15.18 -15.79 -5.32
N ILE A 127 14.25 -15.08 -5.94
CA ILE A 127 13.07 -14.50 -5.29
C ILE A 127 11.80 -15.00 -6.00
N PRO A 128 10.67 -15.14 -5.29
CA PRO A 128 9.41 -15.49 -5.93
C PRO A 128 8.97 -14.47 -6.98
N ASP A 129 8.23 -14.93 -7.99
CA ASP A 129 7.70 -14.08 -9.07
C ASP A 129 6.93 -12.86 -8.56
N TYR A 130 6.14 -13.05 -7.50
CA TYR A 130 5.32 -11.98 -6.94
C TYR A 130 6.16 -10.93 -6.19
N ARG A 131 7.30 -11.30 -5.55
CA ARG A 131 8.28 -10.35 -5.01
C ARG A 131 8.93 -9.58 -6.15
N ARG A 132 9.39 -10.27 -7.18
CA ARG A 132 10.03 -9.65 -8.36
C ARG A 132 9.13 -8.62 -9.05
N GLY A 133 7.86 -8.95 -9.30
CA GLY A 133 6.90 -8.01 -9.90
C GLY A 133 6.58 -6.82 -8.99
N ARG A 134 6.60 -7.04 -7.69
CA ARG A 134 6.34 -6.04 -6.66
C ARG A 134 7.54 -5.09 -6.53
N ASP A 135 8.78 -5.59 -6.43
CA ASP A 135 10.05 -4.82 -6.50
C ASP A 135 10.13 -3.90 -7.71
N MET A 136 9.74 -4.40 -8.88
CA MET A 136 9.62 -3.61 -10.11
C MET A 136 8.59 -2.48 -9.99
N THR A 137 7.44 -2.73 -9.35
CA THR A 137 6.38 -1.72 -9.14
C THR A 137 6.88 -0.55 -8.30
N TRP A 138 7.66 -0.82 -7.24
CA TRP A 138 8.19 0.25 -6.40
C TRP A 138 9.33 1.03 -7.05
N ALA A 139 10.21 0.37 -7.80
CA ALA A 139 11.22 1.09 -8.57
C ALA A 139 10.58 2.06 -9.58
N ASN A 140 9.50 1.63 -10.25
CA ASN A 140 8.73 2.50 -11.14
C ASN A 140 8.05 3.66 -10.40
N ALA A 141 7.54 3.43 -9.18
CA ALA A 141 6.97 4.49 -8.35
C ALA A 141 8.03 5.53 -7.97
N LEU A 142 9.21 5.10 -7.50
CA LEU A 142 10.35 5.98 -7.21
C LEU A 142 10.79 6.75 -8.46
N GLN A 143 10.81 6.10 -9.63
CA GLN A 143 11.10 6.75 -10.91
C GLN A 143 10.17 7.95 -11.14
N GLY A 144 8.86 7.75 -10.93
CA GLY A 144 7.86 8.82 -11.05
C GLY A 144 8.02 9.92 -10.00
N TYR A 145 8.29 9.55 -8.76
CA TYR A 145 8.42 10.47 -7.62
C TYR A 145 9.67 11.34 -7.69
N LEU A 146 10.80 10.77 -8.11
CA LEU A 146 12.10 11.45 -8.10
C LEU A 146 12.54 11.93 -9.49
N GLY A 147 11.80 11.59 -10.55
CA GLY A 147 11.99 12.10 -11.91
C GLY A 147 13.24 11.56 -12.61
N PHE A 148 13.66 10.32 -12.33
CA PHE A 148 14.78 9.67 -13.02
C PHE A 148 14.29 8.68 -14.08
N LYS A 149 15.23 7.96 -14.71
CA LYS A 149 14.93 6.80 -15.57
C LYS A 149 15.78 5.62 -15.15
N LEU A 150 15.17 4.44 -15.09
CA LEU A 150 15.91 3.20 -14.95
C LEU A 150 16.86 2.99 -16.15
N PRO A 151 18.07 2.44 -15.92
CA PRO A 151 19.11 2.36 -16.95
C PRO A 151 18.81 1.37 -18.08
N TYR A 152 17.94 0.37 -17.85
CA TYR A 152 17.62 -0.68 -18.82
C TYR A 152 16.10 -0.78 -19.08
N PRO A 153 15.67 -1.30 -20.25
CA PRO A 153 14.27 -1.59 -20.51
C PRO A 153 13.69 -2.54 -19.47
N THR A 154 12.53 -2.18 -18.90
CA THR A 154 11.85 -3.00 -17.89
C THR A 154 11.28 -4.27 -18.50
N ALA A 155 10.94 -5.25 -17.66
CA ALA A 155 10.24 -6.46 -18.13
C ALA A 155 8.95 -6.13 -18.90
N LEU A 156 8.22 -5.09 -18.49
CA LEU A 156 7.01 -4.64 -19.19
C LEU A 156 7.32 -4.04 -20.56
N ASP A 157 8.39 -3.25 -20.68
CA ASP A 157 8.81 -2.68 -21.97
C ASP A 157 9.15 -3.78 -22.95
N ARG A 158 9.89 -4.79 -22.48
CA ARG A 158 10.25 -5.98 -23.27
C ARG A 158 9.02 -6.77 -23.70
N LEU A 159 8.03 -6.95 -22.82
CA LEU A 159 6.76 -7.59 -23.16
C LEU A 159 6.00 -6.83 -24.25
N LYS A 160 5.92 -5.50 -24.14
CA LYS A 160 5.28 -4.65 -25.15
C LYS A 160 5.98 -4.74 -26.51
N GLU A 161 7.31 -4.86 -26.52
CA GLU A 161 8.05 -5.05 -27.77
C GLU A 161 7.78 -6.41 -28.42
N VAL A 162 7.69 -7.49 -27.63
CA VAL A 162 7.36 -8.82 -28.17
C VAL A 162 5.95 -8.85 -28.73
N ALA A 163 4.98 -8.27 -28.03
CA ALA A 163 3.60 -8.18 -28.50
C ALA A 163 3.52 -7.48 -29.87
N LYS A 164 4.19 -6.32 -30.00
CA LYS A 164 4.30 -5.58 -31.27
C LYS A 164 4.98 -6.39 -32.38
N ALA A 165 6.06 -7.11 -32.07
CA ALA A 165 6.75 -7.96 -33.04
C ALA A 165 5.85 -9.12 -33.52
N THR A 166 5.07 -9.70 -32.59
CA THR A 166 4.15 -10.80 -32.88
C THR A 166 2.99 -10.35 -33.78
N GLU A 167 2.42 -9.18 -33.51
CA GLU A 167 1.42 -8.52 -34.37
C GLU A 167 1.96 -8.22 -35.78
N ALA A 168 3.26 -7.94 -35.89
CA ALA A 168 3.95 -7.74 -37.16
C ALA A 168 4.34 -9.05 -37.88
N GLY A 169 4.04 -10.23 -37.32
CA GLY A 169 4.38 -11.54 -37.87
C GLY A 169 5.83 -11.98 -37.63
N GLU A 170 6.56 -11.29 -36.76
CA GLU A 170 7.94 -11.62 -36.39
C GLU A 170 7.98 -12.62 -35.22
N LYS A 171 8.81 -13.66 -35.35
CA LYS A 171 9.10 -14.56 -34.23
C LYS A 171 10.18 -13.96 -33.34
N LYS A 172 9.77 -13.32 -32.25
CA LYS A 172 10.66 -12.92 -31.15
C LYS A 172 10.47 -13.90 -30.00
N GLU A 173 11.53 -14.58 -29.58
CA GLU A 173 11.47 -15.41 -28.37
C GLU A 173 11.07 -14.54 -27.18
N SER A 174 10.12 -15.04 -26.37
CA SER A 174 9.64 -14.34 -25.19
C SER A 174 10.00 -15.13 -23.94
N ASN A 175 10.59 -14.45 -22.97
CA ASN A 175 10.77 -14.96 -21.61
C ASN A 175 9.47 -14.81 -20.79
N MET A 176 8.30 -14.90 -21.43
CA MET A 176 7.02 -14.79 -20.75
C MET A 176 6.77 -16.02 -19.86
N PRO A 177 6.29 -15.82 -18.61
CA PRO A 177 5.88 -16.91 -17.74
C PRO A 177 4.89 -17.86 -18.42
N GLU A 178 5.01 -19.16 -18.14
CA GLU A 178 4.23 -20.20 -18.81
C GLU A 178 2.72 -19.96 -18.74
N HIS A 179 2.22 -19.56 -17.56
CA HIS A 179 0.79 -19.34 -17.33
C HIS A 179 0.21 -18.12 -18.06
N LEU A 180 1.04 -17.27 -18.68
CA LEU A 180 0.58 -16.12 -19.47
C LEU A 180 0.61 -16.39 -20.99
N ARG A 181 1.07 -17.58 -21.42
CA ARG A 181 1.26 -17.90 -22.85
C ARG A 181 -0.02 -18.22 -23.60
N SER A 182 -1.05 -18.70 -22.90
CA SER A 182 -2.35 -19.02 -23.49
C SER A 182 -3.48 -18.88 -22.47
N LYS A 183 -4.72 -18.83 -22.96
CA LYS A 183 -5.91 -18.80 -22.12
C LYS A 183 -6.01 -20.07 -21.26
N GLU A 184 -5.70 -21.22 -21.82
CA GLU A 184 -5.81 -22.52 -21.17
C GLU A 184 -4.79 -22.67 -20.04
N ALA A 185 -3.52 -22.31 -20.29
CA ALA A 185 -2.47 -22.32 -19.26
C ALA A 185 -2.79 -21.33 -18.13
N PHE A 186 -3.40 -20.20 -18.48
CA PHE A 186 -3.82 -19.21 -17.48
C PHE A 186 -4.96 -19.71 -16.60
N ILE A 187 -5.96 -20.38 -17.18
CA ILE A 187 -7.05 -21.00 -16.40
C ILE A 187 -6.49 -22.08 -15.47
N GLU A 188 -5.59 -22.95 -15.95
CA GLU A 188 -4.96 -23.96 -15.10
C GLU A 188 -4.17 -23.33 -13.93
N TYR A 189 -3.55 -22.17 -14.17
CA TYR A 189 -2.91 -21.39 -13.12
C TYR A 189 -3.94 -20.83 -12.11
N LEU A 190 -5.06 -20.26 -12.59
CA LEU A 190 -6.13 -19.76 -11.72
C LEU A 190 -6.75 -20.87 -10.86
N ASP A 191 -6.92 -22.07 -11.42
CA ASP A 191 -7.46 -23.24 -10.70
C ASP A 191 -6.56 -23.71 -9.54
N LYS A 192 -5.28 -23.33 -9.54
CA LYS A 192 -4.35 -23.60 -8.43
C LYS A 192 -4.46 -22.57 -7.30
N LEU A 193 -5.19 -21.47 -7.51
CA LEU A 193 -5.37 -20.40 -6.52
C LEU A 193 -6.67 -20.60 -5.75
N ASP A 194 -6.60 -20.60 -4.41
CA ASP A 194 -7.77 -20.79 -3.57
C ASP A 194 -8.53 -19.48 -3.29
N PHE A 195 -9.39 -19.07 -4.23
CA PHE A 195 -10.21 -17.85 -4.08
C PHE A 195 -11.36 -17.99 -3.06
N VAL A 196 -11.67 -19.20 -2.60
CA VAL A 196 -12.81 -19.44 -1.68
C VAL A 196 -12.33 -19.61 -0.24
N GLY A 197 -11.28 -20.41 -0.02
CA GLY A 197 -10.69 -20.66 1.30
C GLY A 197 -9.57 -19.68 1.66
N ASN A 198 -8.93 -19.02 0.69
CA ASN A 198 -7.86 -18.06 0.94
C ASN A 198 -7.78 -16.92 -0.09
N ALA A 199 -8.89 -16.19 -0.23
CA ALA A 199 -9.03 -15.09 -1.19
C ALA A 199 -7.93 -14.01 -1.06
N TYR A 200 -7.39 -13.80 0.14
CA TYR A 200 -6.29 -12.87 0.35
C TYR A 200 -5.01 -13.28 -0.39
N VAL A 201 -4.58 -14.53 -0.24
CA VAL A 201 -3.38 -15.04 -0.90
C VAL A 201 -3.61 -15.12 -2.41
N ALA A 202 -4.72 -15.71 -2.84
CA ALA A 202 -5.09 -15.82 -4.26
C ALA A 202 -5.16 -14.44 -4.94
N GLY A 203 -5.84 -13.48 -4.30
CA GLY A 203 -5.93 -12.10 -4.76
C GLY A 203 -4.57 -11.40 -4.80
N SER A 204 -3.67 -11.68 -3.86
CA SER A 204 -2.31 -11.09 -3.83
C SER A 204 -1.47 -11.55 -5.03
N TYR A 205 -1.55 -12.83 -5.40
CA TYR A 205 -0.92 -13.33 -6.63
C TYR A 205 -1.46 -12.61 -7.87
N MET A 206 -2.78 -12.51 -8.00
CA MET A 206 -3.43 -11.80 -9.10
C MET A 206 -3.03 -10.33 -9.20
N ALA A 207 -3.10 -9.61 -8.07
CA ALA A 207 -2.74 -8.21 -7.97
C ALA A 207 -1.28 -7.97 -8.41
N SER A 208 -0.35 -8.80 -7.95
CA SER A 208 1.08 -8.66 -8.25
C SER A 208 1.42 -8.82 -9.74
N GLN A 209 0.59 -9.56 -10.49
CA GLN A 209 0.78 -9.84 -11.91
C GLN A 209 -0.21 -9.11 -12.82
N GLY A 210 -1.05 -8.23 -12.26
CA GLY A 210 -2.17 -7.65 -12.97
C GLY A 210 -1.77 -6.88 -14.24
N ILE A 211 -0.64 -6.17 -14.22
CA ILE A 211 -0.15 -5.44 -15.40
C ILE A 211 0.26 -6.41 -16.52
N GLN A 212 0.93 -7.51 -16.17
CA GLN A 212 1.34 -8.55 -17.12
C GLN A 212 0.13 -9.31 -17.68
N ILE A 213 -0.86 -9.64 -16.83
CA ILE A 213 -2.12 -10.27 -17.24
C ILE A 213 -2.87 -9.39 -18.24
N VAL A 214 -2.94 -8.08 -17.97
CA VAL A 214 -3.56 -7.10 -18.89
C VAL A 214 -2.78 -7.00 -20.20
N ALA A 215 -1.45 -6.90 -20.13
CA ALA A 215 -0.60 -6.83 -21.31
C ALA A 215 -0.65 -8.10 -22.18
N ALA A 216 -0.88 -9.27 -21.57
CA ALA A 216 -1.08 -10.53 -22.27
C ALA A 216 -2.49 -10.70 -22.86
N GLY A 217 -3.40 -9.73 -22.70
CA GLY A 217 -4.78 -9.82 -23.19
C GLY A 217 -5.66 -10.80 -22.40
N LEU A 218 -5.23 -11.22 -21.21
CA LEU A 218 -5.91 -12.24 -20.40
C LEU A 218 -6.87 -11.65 -19.36
N ALA A 219 -6.96 -10.32 -19.26
CA ALA A 219 -7.82 -9.65 -18.29
C ALA A 219 -9.31 -10.06 -18.37
N PRO A 220 -9.96 -10.18 -19.56
CA PRO A 220 -11.34 -10.65 -19.63
C PRO A 220 -11.53 -12.06 -19.05
N THR A 221 -10.57 -12.96 -19.28
CA THR A 221 -10.59 -14.33 -18.75
C THR A 221 -10.51 -14.32 -17.23
N ALA A 222 -9.61 -13.52 -16.65
CA ALA A 222 -9.50 -13.38 -15.20
C ALA A 222 -10.78 -12.81 -14.57
N ILE A 223 -11.39 -11.77 -15.17
CA ILE A 223 -12.62 -11.16 -14.66
C ILE A 223 -13.78 -12.17 -14.69
N GLU A 224 -13.95 -12.87 -15.81
CA GLU A 224 -14.98 -13.92 -15.92
C GLU A 224 -14.79 -15.00 -14.87
N TYR A 225 -13.54 -15.42 -14.62
CA TYR A 225 -13.20 -16.41 -13.61
C TYR A 225 -13.54 -15.91 -12.19
N LEU A 226 -13.07 -14.71 -11.82
CA LEU A 226 -13.30 -14.12 -10.50
C LEU A 226 -14.79 -13.90 -10.21
N ASN A 227 -15.57 -13.49 -11.21
CA ASN A 227 -17.02 -13.27 -11.05
C ASN A 227 -17.79 -14.56 -10.69
N LYS A 228 -17.25 -15.76 -11.02
CA LYS A 228 -17.89 -17.05 -10.65
C LYS A 228 -17.87 -17.32 -9.15
N PHE A 229 -16.93 -16.71 -8.42
CA PHE A 229 -16.71 -16.97 -6.99
C PHE A 229 -17.21 -15.84 -6.09
N GLN A 230 -17.66 -14.72 -6.66
CA GLN A 230 -18.15 -13.61 -5.86
C GLN A 230 -19.52 -13.93 -5.27
N ASP A 231 -19.67 -13.81 -3.95
CA ASP A 231 -20.97 -14.01 -3.29
C ASP A 231 -21.91 -12.84 -3.66
N PRO A 232 -23.09 -13.11 -4.28
CA PRO A 232 -24.00 -12.05 -4.70
C PRO A 232 -24.68 -11.30 -3.54
N LYS A 233 -24.63 -11.81 -2.30
CA LYS A 233 -25.21 -11.16 -1.11
C LYS A 233 -24.23 -10.24 -0.40
N THR A 234 -22.94 -10.51 -0.48
CA THR A 234 -21.89 -9.73 0.23
C THR A 234 -20.96 -8.99 -0.71
N GLY A 235 -20.86 -9.44 -1.97
CA GLY A 235 -19.86 -8.98 -2.94
C GLY A 235 -18.45 -9.52 -2.66
N ILE A 236 -18.24 -10.30 -1.59
CA ILE A 236 -16.91 -10.78 -1.20
C ILE A 236 -16.57 -12.09 -1.91
N TRP A 237 -15.27 -12.35 -2.06
CA TRP A 237 -14.73 -13.65 -2.48
C TRP A 237 -14.37 -14.47 -1.24
N GLY A 238 -14.96 -15.65 -1.12
CA GLY A 238 -14.79 -16.53 0.04
C GLY A 238 -16.00 -16.54 0.97
N LYS A 239 -15.89 -17.33 2.04
CA LYS A 239 -17.01 -17.63 2.96
C LYS A 239 -17.08 -16.72 4.18
N ASP A 240 -15.99 -16.04 4.50
CA ASP A 240 -15.86 -15.22 5.72
C ASP A 240 -16.40 -13.80 5.50
N LYS A 241 -16.69 -13.08 6.60
CA LYS A 241 -17.14 -11.67 6.59
C LYS A 241 -16.26 -10.73 7.43
N GLY A 242 -15.11 -11.23 7.89
CA GLY A 242 -14.17 -10.50 8.75
C GLY A 242 -13.01 -9.87 7.98
N TYR A 243 -11.93 -9.53 8.69
CA TYR A 243 -10.75 -8.90 8.10
C TYR A 243 -10.16 -9.68 6.92
N MET A 244 -10.11 -11.01 7.02
CA MET A 244 -9.57 -11.85 5.95
C MET A 244 -10.36 -11.71 4.64
N ALA A 245 -11.68 -11.57 4.75
CA ALA A 245 -12.57 -11.42 3.61
C ALA A 245 -12.40 -10.05 2.96
N ILE A 246 -12.34 -8.98 3.77
CA ILE A 246 -12.09 -7.62 3.30
C ILE A 246 -10.70 -7.48 2.67
N ASN A 247 -9.68 -8.09 3.26
CA ASN A 247 -8.35 -8.10 2.68
C ASN A 247 -8.32 -8.84 1.32
N GLY A 248 -9.05 -9.95 1.20
CA GLY A 248 -9.25 -10.64 -0.07
C GLY A 248 -9.90 -9.75 -1.12
N ALA A 249 -11.01 -9.11 -0.76
CA ALA A 249 -11.72 -8.17 -1.63
C ALA A 249 -10.82 -7.01 -2.07
N LEU A 250 -10.01 -6.45 -1.17
CA LEU A 250 -9.04 -5.41 -1.53
C LEU A 250 -8.06 -5.89 -2.59
N LYS A 251 -7.41 -7.04 -2.38
CA LYS A 251 -6.39 -7.56 -3.30
C LYS A 251 -6.99 -7.86 -4.67
N ILE A 252 -8.18 -8.44 -4.70
CA ILE A 252 -8.89 -8.70 -5.95
C ILE A 252 -9.30 -7.38 -6.62
N SER A 253 -9.76 -6.38 -5.86
CA SER A 253 -10.11 -5.06 -6.40
C SER A 253 -8.95 -4.35 -7.10
N ASP A 254 -7.72 -4.50 -6.58
CA ASP A 254 -6.52 -3.95 -7.20
C ASP A 254 -6.28 -4.54 -8.61
N PHE A 255 -6.62 -5.81 -8.82
CA PHE A 255 -6.61 -6.40 -10.16
C PHE A 255 -7.69 -5.78 -11.07
N TYR A 256 -8.93 -5.62 -10.60
CA TYR A 256 -10.00 -4.98 -11.39
C TYR A 256 -9.63 -3.55 -11.79
N THR A 257 -9.00 -2.78 -10.90
CA THR A 257 -8.49 -1.43 -11.19
C THR A 257 -7.49 -1.46 -12.33
N LYS A 258 -6.50 -2.37 -12.29
CA LYS A 258 -5.50 -2.54 -13.36
C LYS A 258 -6.14 -2.99 -14.68
N ALA A 259 -7.14 -3.86 -14.61
CA ALA A 259 -7.88 -4.34 -15.76
C ALA A 259 -8.88 -3.32 -16.33
N GLY A 260 -9.14 -2.22 -15.61
CA GLY A 260 -10.14 -1.24 -16.01
C GLY A 260 -11.55 -1.80 -16.03
N ALA A 261 -11.91 -2.65 -15.05
CA ALA A 261 -13.16 -3.40 -15.03
C ALA A 261 -14.07 -3.07 -13.82
N GLU A 262 -15.37 -3.23 -14.04
CA GLU A 262 -16.40 -3.09 -13.00
C GLU A 262 -16.36 -4.28 -12.03
N ILE A 263 -16.46 -3.97 -10.74
CA ILE A 263 -16.65 -4.96 -9.69
C ILE A 263 -18.15 -5.09 -9.43
N GLN A 264 -18.68 -6.30 -9.63
CA GLN A 264 -20.06 -6.58 -9.30
C GLN A 264 -20.28 -6.41 -7.79
N ASN A 265 -21.44 -5.90 -7.37
CA ASN A 265 -21.81 -5.76 -5.96
C ASN A 265 -20.81 -4.95 -5.09
N ALA A 266 -20.09 -3.98 -5.68
CA ALA A 266 -19.12 -3.15 -4.96
C ALA A 266 -19.74 -2.39 -3.75
N ASP A 267 -21.02 -2.04 -3.85
CA ASP A 267 -21.79 -1.45 -2.75
C ASP A 267 -21.93 -2.39 -1.54
N LYS A 268 -22.15 -3.69 -1.78
CA LYS A 268 -22.27 -4.70 -0.71
C LYS A 268 -20.93 -4.94 -0.02
N ILE A 269 -19.82 -4.87 -0.77
CA ILE A 269 -18.47 -4.92 -0.20
C ILE A 269 -18.27 -3.78 0.82
N CYS A 270 -18.74 -2.57 0.51
CA CYS A 270 -18.70 -1.46 1.47
C CYS A 270 -19.51 -1.74 2.74
N GLU A 271 -20.66 -2.39 2.63
CA GLU A 271 -21.49 -2.73 3.79
C GLU A 271 -20.75 -3.70 4.72
N VAL A 272 -20.14 -4.77 4.17
CA VAL A 272 -19.32 -5.69 4.96
C VAL A 272 -18.10 -5.00 5.57
N ALA A 273 -17.46 -4.09 4.82
CA ALA A 273 -16.32 -3.32 5.33
C ALA A 273 -16.73 -2.42 6.51
N MET A 274 -17.90 -1.78 6.46
CA MET A 274 -18.43 -0.99 7.58
C MET A 274 -18.75 -1.85 8.81
N GLU A 275 -19.31 -3.04 8.62
CA GLU A 275 -19.51 -4.00 9.73
C GLU A 275 -18.18 -4.40 10.38
N CYS A 276 -17.13 -4.56 9.58
CA CYS A 276 -15.78 -4.89 10.06
C CYS A 276 -15.11 -3.75 10.86
N ILE A 277 -15.42 -2.48 10.57
CA ILE A 277 -14.91 -1.34 11.35
C ILE A 277 -15.35 -1.45 12.82
N SER A 278 -16.63 -1.73 13.03
CA SER A 278 -17.26 -1.79 14.35
C SER A 278 -17.16 -3.14 15.05
N SER A 279 -16.55 -4.14 14.42
CA SER A 279 -16.48 -5.47 15.00
C SER A 279 -15.49 -5.53 16.17
N ASP A 280 -15.72 -6.45 17.10
CA ASP A 280 -14.73 -6.82 18.13
C ASP A 280 -13.68 -7.81 17.60
N GLU A 281 -13.66 -8.07 16.28
CA GLU A 281 -12.67 -8.95 15.67
C GLU A 281 -11.27 -8.39 15.89
N ASP A 282 -10.36 -9.28 16.27
CA ASP A 282 -9.00 -8.92 16.56
C ASP A 282 -8.15 -8.88 15.29
N ALA A 283 -7.34 -7.83 15.14
CA ALA A 283 -6.48 -7.67 13.98
C ALA A 283 -5.27 -8.59 14.09
N GLY A 284 -5.20 -9.63 13.26
CA GLY A 284 -4.05 -10.54 13.25
C GLY A 284 -2.75 -9.87 12.79
N THR A 285 -2.86 -8.86 11.93
CA THR A 285 -1.73 -8.04 11.46
C THR A 285 -2.16 -6.59 11.34
N VAL A 286 -1.19 -5.69 11.31
CA VAL A 286 -1.43 -4.25 11.24
C VAL A 286 -2.19 -3.82 9.97
N CYS A 287 -2.02 -4.54 8.86
CA CYS A 287 -2.62 -4.18 7.57
C CYS A 287 -4.14 -4.36 7.55
N PHE A 288 -4.71 -5.10 8.50
CA PHE A 288 -6.13 -5.38 8.55
C PHE A 288 -6.95 -4.10 8.72
N GLN A 289 -6.49 -3.15 9.56
CA GLN A 289 -7.19 -1.88 9.76
C GLN A 289 -7.13 -0.99 8.53
N TYR A 290 -5.93 -0.87 7.97
CA TYR A 290 -5.66 -0.13 6.74
C TYR A 290 -6.52 -0.63 5.57
N ASN A 291 -6.60 -1.95 5.40
CA ASN A 291 -7.25 -2.56 4.25
C ASN A 291 -8.76 -2.30 4.24
N VAL A 292 -9.41 -2.17 5.40
CA VAL A 292 -10.84 -1.86 5.48
C VAL A 292 -11.16 -0.51 4.89
N TRP A 293 -10.48 0.55 5.33
CA TRP A 293 -10.65 1.90 4.79
C TRP A 293 -10.29 1.96 3.30
N PHE A 294 -9.20 1.31 2.91
CA PHE A 294 -8.79 1.29 1.51
C PHE A 294 -9.80 0.54 0.61
N THR A 295 -10.43 -0.52 1.12
CA THR A 295 -11.45 -1.28 0.39
C THR A 295 -12.65 -0.39 0.08
N ILE A 296 -13.17 0.34 1.07
CA ILE A 296 -14.29 1.26 0.88
C ILE A 296 -13.96 2.31 -0.19
N TYR A 297 -12.78 2.92 -0.12
CA TYR A 297 -12.33 3.86 -1.14
C TYR A 297 -12.29 3.23 -2.54
N ASN A 298 -11.68 2.05 -2.70
CA ASN A 298 -11.61 1.37 -3.99
C ASN A 298 -13.00 1.06 -4.56
N MET A 299 -13.94 0.66 -3.69
CA MET A 299 -15.32 0.41 -4.11
C MET A 299 -16.03 1.70 -4.54
N PHE A 300 -15.80 2.82 -3.86
CA PHE A 300 -16.33 4.12 -4.28
C PHE A 300 -15.81 4.57 -5.63
N ASP A 301 -14.50 4.42 -5.87
CA ASP A 301 -13.90 4.72 -7.17
C ASP A 301 -14.51 3.83 -8.27
N ASN A 302 -14.66 2.54 -8.00
CA ASN A 302 -15.28 1.60 -8.95
C ASN A 302 -16.74 1.96 -9.26
N LEU A 303 -17.56 2.21 -8.23
CA LEU A 303 -18.96 2.61 -8.39
C LEU A 303 -19.10 3.90 -9.19
N ARG A 304 -18.28 4.92 -8.92
CA ARG A 304 -18.30 6.18 -9.66
C ARG A 304 -17.90 5.99 -11.12
N LYS A 305 -16.84 5.22 -11.35
CA LYS A 305 -16.28 5.00 -12.68
C LYS A 305 -17.21 4.22 -13.61
N PHE A 306 -17.90 3.19 -13.10
CA PHE A 306 -18.71 2.29 -13.93
C PHE A 306 -20.22 2.49 -13.78
N GLY A 307 -20.69 3.02 -12.65
CA GLY A 307 -22.12 3.19 -12.36
C GLY A 307 -22.71 4.55 -12.77
N GLY A 308 -21.89 5.52 -13.19
CA GLY A 308 -22.36 6.86 -13.56
C GLY A 308 -23.16 7.53 -12.44
N GLU A 309 -24.33 8.09 -12.77
CA GLU A 309 -25.19 8.77 -11.79
C GLU A 309 -25.74 7.81 -10.70
N ASP A 310 -26.05 6.56 -11.05
CA ASP A 310 -26.50 5.56 -10.07
C ASP A 310 -25.36 5.18 -9.11
N GLY A 311 -24.15 5.02 -9.65
CA GLY A 311 -22.93 4.80 -8.87
C GLY A 311 -22.70 5.91 -7.85
N GLU A 312 -22.79 7.18 -8.28
CA GLU A 312 -22.64 8.33 -7.36
C GLU A 312 -23.76 8.37 -6.30
N LYS A 313 -25.01 8.06 -6.65
CA LYS A 313 -26.11 7.97 -5.68
C LYS A 313 -25.83 6.90 -4.60
N LYS A 314 -25.32 5.74 -5.00
CA LYS A 314 -24.90 4.67 -4.08
C LYS A 314 -23.76 5.13 -3.18
N VAL A 315 -22.72 5.74 -3.74
CA VAL A 315 -21.60 6.28 -2.96
C VAL A 315 -22.08 7.31 -1.94
N GLN A 316 -22.91 8.28 -2.34
CA GLN A 316 -23.46 9.28 -1.42
C GLN A 316 -24.35 8.67 -0.32
N ALA A 317 -25.10 7.61 -0.63
CA ALA A 317 -25.89 6.90 0.37
C ALA A 317 -25.01 6.18 1.41
N ILE A 318 -23.95 5.53 0.97
CA ILE A 318 -23.00 4.84 1.86
C ILE A 318 -22.20 5.86 2.66
N LEU A 319 -21.68 6.92 2.02
CA LEU A 319 -20.87 7.96 2.65
C LEU A 319 -21.62 8.65 3.80
N ARG A 320 -22.92 8.92 3.65
CA ARG A 320 -23.77 9.46 4.73
C ARG A 320 -23.86 8.54 5.96
N LYS A 321 -23.86 7.22 5.76
CA LYS A 321 -23.81 6.25 6.88
C LYS A 321 -22.42 6.25 7.49
N LEU A 322 -21.38 6.18 6.65
CA LEU A 322 -19.99 6.09 7.06
C LEU A 322 -19.54 7.31 7.87
N ILE A 323 -19.91 8.54 7.46
CA ILE A 323 -19.58 9.78 8.19
C ILE A 323 -20.13 9.77 9.63
N LYS A 324 -21.32 9.21 9.84
CA LYS A 324 -21.92 9.10 11.18
C LYS A 324 -21.22 8.04 12.03
N LEU A 325 -20.78 6.96 11.39
CA LEU A 325 -20.03 5.88 12.05
C LEU A 325 -18.57 6.27 12.34
N ALA A 326 -18.01 7.22 11.58
CA ALA A 326 -16.59 7.47 11.56
C ALA A 326 -15.96 7.78 12.92
N PRO A 327 -16.54 8.58 13.83
CA PRO A 327 -15.91 8.84 15.13
C PRO A 327 -15.67 7.56 15.95
N GLU A 328 -16.67 6.68 16.04
CA GLU A 328 -16.55 5.38 16.70
C GLU A 328 -15.55 4.47 15.96
N GLY A 329 -15.66 4.41 14.63
CA GLY A 329 -14.76 3.63 13.79
C GLY A 329 -13.29 4.06 13.88
N ILE A 330 -13.03 5.35 14.02
CA ILE A 330 -11.68 5.91 14.24
C ILE A 330 -11.15 5.45 15.59
N ARG A 331 -11.96 5.49 16.65
CA ARG A 331 -11.55 5.03 17.99
C ARG A 331 -11.29 3.53 18.03
N ALA A 332 -12.15 2.73 17.39
CA ALA A 332 -11.94 1.30 17.22
C ALA A 332 -10.64 1.02 16.45
N THR A 333 -10.42 1.72 15.33
CA THR A 333 -9.18 1.66 14.55
C THR A 333 -7.97 1.99 15.41
N ARG A 334 -8.01 3.09 16.17
CA ARG A 334 -6.95 3.50 17.10
C ARG A 334 -6.63 2.39 18.10
N MET A 335 -7.65 1.83 18.76
CA MET A 335 -7.46 0.77 19.76
C MET A 335 -6.77 -0.47 19.16
N LYS A 336 -7.17 -0.87 17.95
CA LYS A 336 -6.60 -2.02 17.24
C LYS A 336 -5.17 -1.73 16.76
N VAL A 337 -4.91 -0.54 16.21
CA VAL A 337 -3.58 -0.11 15.75
C VAL A 337 -2.59 0.05 16.91
N ALA A 338 -3.04 0.54 18.08
CA ALA A 338 -2.19 0.76 19.24
C ALA A 338 -1.46 -0.51 19.71
N GLN A 339 -2.03 -1.69 19.47
CA GLN A 339 -1.44 -2.98 19.83
C GLN A 339 -0.16 -3.32 19.06
N PHE A 340 0.08 -2.62 17.95
CA PHE A 340 1.26 -2.80 17.09
C PHE A 340 2.35 -1.75 17.36
N LYS A 341 2.07 -0.72 18.18
CA LYS A 341 3.04 0.32 18.52
C LYS A 341 4.15 -0.28 19.40
N LYS A 342 5.39 0.12 19.14
CA LYS A 342 6.58 -0.42 19.80
C LYS A 342 7.28 0.61 20.67
N ALA A 343 8.09 0.09 21.59
CA ALA A 343 8.80 0.90 22.58
C ALA A 343 9.83 1.83 21.94
N ASP A 344 10.43 1.40 20.83
CA ASP A 344 11.35 2.19 20.00
C ASP A 344 10.66 3.32 19.23
N GLY A 345 9.32 3.40 19.24
CA GLY A 345 8.54 4.42 18.52
C GLY A 345 7.70 3.92 17.33
N PRO A 346 8.24 3.19 16.34
CA PRO A 346 7.48 2.70 15.18
C PRO A 346 6.35 1.71 15.52
N PHE A 347 5.71 1.22 14.47
CA PHE A 347 4.79 0.08 14.54
C PHE A 347 5.44 -1.16 13.94
N SER A 348 4.96 -2.34 14.32
CA SER A 348 5.36 -3.61 13.72
C SER A 348 4.21 -4.31 13.02
N TYR A 349 4.55 -5.23 12.12
CA TYR A 349 3.54 -5.93 11.35
C TYR A 349 2.68 -6.89 12.20
N LEU A 350 3.30 -7.53 13.20
CA LEU A 350 2.67 -8.42 14.18
C LEU A 350 2.70 -7.80 15.57
N LYS A 351 1.74 -8.13 16.43
CA LYS A 351 1.60 -7.47 17.75
C LYS A 351 2.80 -7.65 18.66
N ASP A 352 3.44 -8.80 18.61
CA ASP A 352 4.55 -9.20 19.49
C ASP A 352 5.93 -9.01 18.85
N ARG A 353 6.00 -8.80 17.52
CA ARG A 353 7.28 -8.77 16.79
C ARG A 353 7.20 -8.10 15.42
N THR A 354 8.36 -7.77 14.86
CA THR A 354 8.48 -7.43 13.45
C THR A 354 8.22 -8.63 12.54
N ALA A 355 7.78 -8.39 11.30
CA ALA A 355 7.77 -9.44 10.29
C ALA A 355 9.20 -9.70 9.80
N HIS A 356 9.69 -10.92 9.98
CA HIS A 356 11.03 -11.31 9.53
C HIS A 356 11.07 -11.72 8.05
N TYR A 357 9.91 -11.87 7.42
CA TYR A 357 9.76 -12.07 5.97
C TYR A 357 8.84 -10.99 5.38
N SER A 358 9.20 -10.48 4.21
CA SER A 358 8.30 -9.71 3.35
C SER A 358 8.27 -10.36 1.97
N GLN A 359 7.14 -10.97 1.61
CA GLN A 359 7.00 -11.70 0.33
C GLN A 359 8.05 -12.83 0.18
N ASP A 360 8.09 -13.74 1.17
CA ASP A 360 8.96 -14.92 1.28
C ASP A 360 10.47 -14.68 1.19
N VAL A 361 10.92 -13.43 1.28
CA VAL A 361 12.34 -13.10 1.47
C VAL A 361 12.60 -12.57 2.88
N PRO A 362 13.73 -12.96 3.52
CA PRO A 362 14.04 -12.53 4.87
C PRO A 362 14.45 -11.06 4.88
N VAL A 363 13.84 -10.25 5.75
CA VAL A 363 14.03 -8.79 5.82
C VAL A 363 14.45 -8.27 7.21
N ALA A 364 14.35 -9.10 8.25
CA ALA A 364 14.74 -8.76 9.61
C ALA A 364 15.11 -10.01 10.43
N ILE A 365 15.72 -9.81 11.60
CA ILE A 365 15.97 -10.89 12.54
C ILE A 365 14.63 -11.44 13.05
N PRO A 366 14.42 -12.77 13.08
CA PRO A 366 13.22 -13.37 13.65
C PRO A 366 13.00 -12.99 15.12
N TYR A 367 11.73 -12.81 15.49
CA TYR A 367 11.28 -12.65 16.88
C TYR A 367 11.80 -11.40 17.62
N THR A 368 12.26 -10.37 16.91
CA THR A 368 12.58 -9.08 17.53
C THR A 368 11.30 -8.27 17.80
N ASN A 369 11.21 -7.71 19.01
CA ASN A 369 10.11 -6.84 19.41
C ASN A 369 10.45 -5.37 19.13
N GLU A 370 10.52 -5.04 17.84
CA GLU A 370 10.84 -3.72 17.28
C GLU A 370 9.80 -3.36 16.22
N GLY A 371 9.78 -2.11 15.77
CA GLY A 371 8.98 -1.75 14.60
C GLY A 371 9.69 -1.97 13.28
N ASP A 372 8.89 -1.93 12.22
CA ASP A 372 9.32 -2.05 10.83
C ASP A 372 8.72 -0.96 9.95
N VAL A 373 9.40 -0.69 8.83
CA VAL A 373 9.01 0.37 7.90
C VAL A 373 7.62 0.11 7.36
N ASN A 374 7.33 -1.13 6.99
CA ASN A 374 6.05 -1.49 6.39
C ASN A 374 4.88 -1.17 7.31
N ALA A 375 4.91 -1.68 8.53
CA ALA A 375 3.87 -1.43 9.50
C ALA A 375 3.77 0.04 9.89
N SER A 376 4.90 0.73 10.00
CA SER A 376 4.91 2.15 10.36
C SER A 376 4.22 2.99 9.29
N VAL A 377 4.48 2.73 8.01
CA VAL A 377 3.84 3.41 6.88
C VAL A 377 2.36 3.09 6.80
N ILE A 378 1.99 1.81 6.97
CA ILE A 378 0.61 1.35 7.01
C ILE A 378 -0.17 2.05 8.12
N CYS A 379 0.37 2.09 9.35
CA CYS A 379 -0.29 2.68 10.51
C CYS A 379 -0.43 4.19 10.45
N THR A 380 0.62 4.88 10.00
CA THR A 380 0.62 6.34 9.92
C THR A 380 -0.18 6.77 8.71
N THR A 381 0.47 6.70 7.56
CA THR A 381 -0.02 7.34 6.36
C THR A 381 -1.08 6.51 5.68
N GLY A 382 -0.99 5.19 5.74
CA GLY A 382 -1.96 4.32 5.14
C GLY A 382 -3.34 4.45 5.80
N THR A 383 -3.45 4.13 7.08
CA THR A 383 -4.70 4.18 7.83
C THR A 383 -5.30 5.59 7.80
N VAL A 384 -4.51 6.63 8.09
CA VAL A 384 -5.02 8.01 8.12
C VAL A 384 -5.44 8.49 6.74
N SER A 385 -4.62 8.29 5.70
CA SER A 385 -4.96 8.79 4.37
C SER A 385 -6.15 8.02 3.78
N TRP A 386 -6.18 6.69 3.89
CA TRP A 386 -7.31 5.92 3.35
C TRP A 386 -8.61 6.16 4.10
N LEU A 387 -8.55 6.47 5.39
CA LEU A 387 -9.71 6.93 6.12
C LEU A 387 -10.26 8.25 5.52
N HIS A 388 -9.40 9.24 5.26
CA HIS A 388 -9.83 10.47 4.61
C HIS A 388 -10.32 10.23 3.17
N HIS A 389 -9.68 9.35 2.41
CA HIS A 389 -10.13 8.99 1.07
C HIS A 389 -11.50 8.31 1.07
N ALA A 390 -11.73 7.35 1.96
CA ALA A 390 -13.01 6.64 2.07
C ALA A 390 -14.14 7.56 2.54
N LEU A 391 -13.81 8.61 3.28
CA LEU A 391 -14.76 9.63 3.75
C LEU A 391 -14.89 10.83 2.80
N ASP A 392 -14.20 10.85 1.65
CA ASP A 392 -14.18 11.99 0.73
C ASP A 392 -13.68 13.32 1.38
N LEU A 393 -12.75 13.18 2.34
CA LEU A 393 -12.18 14.26 3.16
C LEU A 393 -10.70 14.56 2.82
N THR A 394 -10.15 14.01 1.74
CA THR A 394 -8.72 14.15 1.37
C THR A 394 -8.23 15.61 1.38
N LYS A 395 -9.05 16.56 0.88
CA LYS A 395 -8.70 17.99 0.85
C LYS A 395 -8.59 18.64 2.24
N TYR A 396 -9.16 17.99 3.25
CA TYR A 396 -9.21 18.46 4.64
C TYR A 396 -8.24 17.68 5.53
N GLN A 397 -7.40 16.82 4.95
CA GLN A 397 -6.44 16.02 5.71
C GLN A 397 -5.46 16.93 6.48
N VAL A 398 -5.38 16.65 7.78
CA VAL A 398 -4.47 17.33 8.69
C VAL A 398 -3.15 16.54 8.72
N PRO A 399 -1.98 17.18 8.48
CA PRO A 399 -0.68 16.52 8.61
C PRO A 399 -0.52 15.85 9.96
N ILE A 400 0.09 14.66 9.97
CA ILE A 400 0.41 13.92 11.20
C ILE A 400 1.60 14.61 11.89
N PHE A 401 2.63 14.92 11.11
CA PHE A 401 3.84 15.58 11.57
C PHE A 401 3.92 17.02 11.07
N THR A 402 4.79 17.80 11.71
CA THR A 402 4.98 19.23 11.52
C THR A 402 6.32 19.55 10.83
N ASP A 403 6.64 20.84 10.66
CA ASP A 403 7.95 21.22 10.11
C ASP A 403 9.05 20.92 11.13
N GLU A 404 8.74 21.02 12.43
CA GLU A 404 9.68 20.74 13.52
C GLU A 404 10.10 19.26 13.49
N ASP A 405 9.15 18.36 13.23
CA ASP A 405 9.43 16.94 13.02
C ASP A 405 10.30 16.70 11.78
N TYR A 406 10.10 17.46 10.70
CA TYR A 406 10.95 17.35 9.53
C TYR A 406 12.36 17.89 9.76
N GLU A 407 12.52 18.96 10.53
CA GLU A 407 13.84 19.43 10.96
C GLU A 407 14.53 18.40 11.88
N LEU A 408 13.77 17.73 12.76
CA LEU A 408 14.28 16.62 13.57
C LEU A 408 14.77 15.46 12.70
N PHE A 409 14.00 15.07 11.67
CA PHE A 409 14.41 14.07 10.71
C PHE A 409 15.74 14.45 10.05
N LYS A 410 15.83 15.66 9.49
CA LYS A 410 17.03 16.14 8.80
C LYS A 410 18.26 16.22 9.70
N SER A 411 18.09 16.68 10.93
CA SER A 411 19.19 16.78 11.90
C SER A 411 19.66 15.42 12.42
N THR A 412 18.81 14.40 12.35
CA THR A 412 19.13 13.01 12.71
C THR A 412 19.83 12.26 11.57
N LEU A 413 19.58 12.64 10.30
CA LEU A 413 20.26 12.03 9.16
C LEU A 413 21.78 12.17 9.27
N LYS A 414 22.48 11.04 9.17
CA LYS A 414 23.93 11.02 9.03
C LYS A 414 24.26 11.27 7.56
N ALA A 415 24.93 12.38 7.25
CA ALA A 415 25.45 12.60 5.90
C ALA A 415 26.54 11.55 5.57
N PRO A 416 26.75 11.21 4.29
CA PRO A 416 27.81 10.29 3.89
C PRO A 416 29.16 10.82 4.36
N LYS A 417 30.06 9.92 4.77
CA LYS A 417 31.44 10.31 5.05
C LYS A 417 32.08 10.70 3.70
N LYS A 418 32.66 11.91 3.65
CA LYS A 418 33.32 12.45 2.46
C LYS A 418 34.53 11.64 2.04
#